data_AF-A0A0D8BS37-F1
#
_entry.id   AF-A0A0D8BS37-F1
#
_cell.length_a   1.000
_cell.length_b   1.000
_cell.length_c   1.000
_cell.angle_alpha   90.00
_cell.angle_beta   90.00
_cell.angle_gamma   90.00
#
_symmetry.space_group_name_H-M   'P 1'
#
loop_
_entity.id
_entity.type
_entity.pdbx_description
1 polymer ?
#
loop_
_entity_poly.entity_id
_entity_poly.type
_entity_poly.pdbx_seq_one_letter_code
_entity_poly.pdbx_strand_id
1 'polypeptide(L)' 'MLLEQLREIGRQRDLFHVYNNMWDPKLHLDSMINGRECRQIVAETDGHARWFRWEADGCGRGETMR' A
#
# COMPACT_ATOMS: atom_id res chain seq x y z
N MET A 1 -5.76 -19.56 -1.30
CA MET A 1 -6.88 -19.32 -0.36
C MET A 1 -6.98 -17.88 0.14
N LEU A 2 -6.07 -17.30 0.94
CA LEU A 2 -6.26 -15.92 1.47
C LEU A 2 -6.01 -14.82 0.43
N LEU A 3 -4.89 -14.88 -0.30
CA LEU A 3 -4.55 -13.90 -1.35
C LEU A 3 -5.60 -13.86 -2.47
N GLU A 4 -6.18 -15.01 -2.82
CA GLU A 4 -7.24 -15.10 -3.83
C GLU A 4 -8.53 -14.43 -3.35
N GLN A 5 -8.91 -14.63 -2.07
CA GLN A 5 -10.07 -13.95 -1.50
C GLN A 5 -9.87 -12.42 -1.44
N LEU A 6 -8.66 -11.97 -1.08
CA LEU A 6 -8.33 -10.53 -1.09
C LEU A 6 -8.39 -9.96 -2.51
N ARG A 7 -7.94 -10.70 -3.52
CA ARG A 7 -8.06 -10.30 -4.94
C ARG A 7 -9.52 -10.24 -5.38
N GLU A 8 -10.32 -11.25 -5.04
CA GLU A 8 -11.75 -11.28 -5.39
C GLU A 8 -12.50 -10.08 -4.79
N ILE A 9 -12.19 -9.75 -3.53
CA ILE A 9 -12.73 -8.58 -2.84
C ILE A 9 -12.24 -7.28 -3.50
N GLY A 10 -10.94 -7.18 -3.77
CA GLY A 10 -10.33 -5.99 -4.38
C GLY A 10 -10.81 -5.69 -5.80
N ARG A 11 -11.38 -6.68 -6.51
CA ARG A 11 -12.06 -6.48 -7.79
C ARG A 11 -13.42 -5.80 -7.66
N GLN A 12 -14.06 -5.90 -6.48
CA GLN A 12 -15.39 -5.34 -6.23
C GLN A 12 -15.33 -3.99 -5.52
N ARG A 13 -14.25 -3.71 -4.78
CA ARG A 13 -14.05 -2.47 -4.04
C ARG A 13 -12.56 -2.18 -3.91
N ASP A 14 -12.21 -0.91 -3.75
CA ASP A 14 -10.82 -0.56 -3.51
C ASP A 14 -10.32 -1.19 -2.20
N LEU A 15 -9.15 -1.81 -2.26
CA LEU A 15 -8.53 -2.52 -1.14
C LEU A 15 -7.13 -1.95 -0.87
N PHE A 16 -6.81 -1.75 0.40
CA PHE A 16 -5.52 -1.25 0.85
C PHE A 16 -5.00 -2.15 1.97
N HIS A 17 -3.77 -2.62 1.85
CA HIS A 17 -3.04 -3.40 2.85
C HIS A 17 -1.78 -2.64 3.23
N VAL A 18 -1.79 -2.06 4.43
CA VAL A 18 -0.66 -1.32 5.00
C VAL A 18 0.04 -2.22 6.01
N TYR A 19 1.35 -2.40 5.86
CA TYR A 19 2.11 -3.26 6.75
C TYR A 19 3.57 -2.81 6.89
N ASN A 20 4.18 -3.23 7.98
CA ASN A 20 5.60 -3.07 8.24
C ASN A 20 6.17 -4.46 8.58
N ASN A 21 7.32 -4.81 7.99
CA ASN A 21 7.98 -6.08 8.30
C ASN A 21 8.98 -5.86 9.45
N MET A 22 9.13 -6.85 10.35
CA MET A 22 9.94 -6.70 11.57
C MET A 22 11.40 -6.30 11.35
N TRP A 23 11.98 -6.63 10.19
CA TRP A 23 13.37 -6.30 9.84
C TRP A 23 13.49 -5.33 8.66
N ASP A 24 12.37 -4.74 8.25
CA ASP A 24 12.31 -3.74 7.20
C ASP A 24 11.81 -2.44 7.81
N PRO A 25 12.63 -1.38 7.86
CA PRO A 25 12.20 -0.10 8.42
C PRO A 25 11.21 0.64 7.49
N LYS A 26 10.66 0.00 6.45
CA LYS A 26 9.73 0.61 5.50
C LYS A 26 8.29 0.26 5.81
N LEU A 27 7.43 1.26 5.69
CA LEU A 27 5.99 1.10 5.66
C LEU A 27 5.57 0.84 4.22
N HIS A 28 5.00 -0.33 3.97
CA HIS A 28 4.52 -0.75 2.66
C HIS A 28 3.04 -0.51 2.56
N LEU A 29 2.60 -0.13 1.37
CA LEU A 29 1.21 -0.09 0.97
C LEU A 29 1.04 -0.92 -0.30
N ASP A 30 0.28 -2.00 -0.17
CA ASP A 30 -0.29 -2.72 -1.29
C ASP A 30 -1.72 -2.22 -1.49
N SER A 31 -2.09 -1.91 -2.73
CA SER A 31 -3.40 -1.38 -3.09
C SER A 31 -3.97 -2.13 -4.28
N MET A 32 -5.29 -2.22 -4.35
CA MET A 32 -6.04 -2.62 -5.53
C MET A 32 -7.11 -1.56 -5.75
N ILE A 33 -6.91 -0.68 -6.73
CA ILE A 33 -7.82 0.44 -7.04
C ILE A 33 -8.35 0.23 -8.44
N ASN A 34 -9.68 0.24 -8.62
CA ASN A 34 -10.31 -0.06 -9.93
C ASN A 34 -9.79 -1.37 -10.57
N GLY A 35 -9.50 -2.39 -9.75
CA GLY A 35 -8.94 -3.66 -10.19
C GLY A 35 -7.46 -3.63 -10.64
N ARG A 36 -6.75 -2.50 -10.50
CA ARG A 36 -5.30 -2.39 -10.74
C ARG A 36 -4.54 -2.56 -9.42
N GLU A 37 -3.63 -3.53 -9.38
CA GLU A 37 -2.72 -3.72 -8.24
C GLU A 37 -1.61 -2.66 -8.26
N CYS A 38 -1.30 -2.07 -7.11
CA CYS A 38 -0.12 -1.25 -6.95
C CYS A 38 0.55 -1.41 -5.58
N ARG A 39 1.87 -1.55 -5.58
CA ARG A 39 2.71 -1.71 -4.40
C ARG A 39 3.70 -0.55 -4.30
N GLN A 40 3.76 0.09 -3.15
CA GLN A 40 4.66 1.21 -2.91
C GLN A 40 5.15 1.26 -1.46
N ILE A 41 6.29 1.93 -1.26
CA ILE A 41 6.77 2.32 0.06
C ILE A 41 6.22 3.71 0.34
N VAL A 42 5.50 3.89 1.46
CA VAL A 42 4.85 5.15 1.81
C VAL A 42 5.57 5.93 2.91
N ALA A 43 6.43 5.25 3.67
CA ALA A 43 7.24 5.88 4.69
C ALA A 43 8.42 5.00 5.09
N GLU A 44 9.44 5.62 5.65
CA GLU A 44 10.35 4.97 6.59
C GLU A 44 9.80 5.09 8.01
N THR A 45 10.06 4.07 8.83
CA THR A 45 9.60 3.94 10.21
C THR A 45 10.77 3.61 11.11
N ASP A 46 10.83 4.25 12.27
CA ASP A 46 11.67 3.75 13.36
C ASP A 46 11.12 2.45 13.93
N GLY A 47 11.97 1.63 14.54
CA GLY A 47 11.55 0.41 15.23
C GLY A 47 10.35 0.69 16.17
N HIS A 48 9.33 -0.16 16.10
CA HIS A 48 8.03 0.02 16.76
C HIS A 48 7.20 1.21 16.28
N ALA A 49 7.46 1.73 15.08
CA ALA A 49 6.69 2.80 14.46
C ALA A 49 6.56 4.08 15.31
N ARG A 50 7.59 4.40 16.10
CA ARG A 50 7.61 5.59 16.97
C ARG A 50 7.53 6.91 16.19
N TRP A 51 8.12 6.94 14.99
CA TRP A 51 7.98 8.03 14.04
C TRP A 51 7.97 7.51 12.59
N PHE A 52 7.42 8.34 11.71
CA PHE A 52 7.33 8.09 10.27
C PHE A 52 7.98 9.25 9.50
N ARG A 53 8.81 8.91 8.52
CA ARG A 53 9.22 9.83 7.46
C ARG A 53 8.48 9.45 6.20
N TRP A 54 7.49 10.26 5.84
CA TRP A 54 6.62 10.01 4.69
C TRP A 54 7.35 10.19 3.37
N GLU A 55 7.10 9.28 2.44
CA GLU A 55 7.55 9.39 1.05
C GLU A 55 6.63 10.32 0.27
N ALA A 56 7.24 11.19 -0.52
CA ALA A 56 6.53 12.27 -1.20
C ALA A 56 5.83 11.82 -2.49
N ASP A 57 5.95 10.57 -2.93
CA ASP A 57 5.36 10.05 -4.19
C ASP A 57 4.91 8.58 -4.11
N GLY A 58 3.71 8.35 -4.63
CA GLY A 58 3.06 7.04 -4.70
C GLY A 58 2.32 6.86 -6.02
N CYS A 59 2.11 5.60 -6.36
CA CYS A 59 1.32 5.13 -7.47
C CYS A 59 -0.06 5.78 -7.50
N GLY A 60 -0.29 6.65 -8.50
CA GLY A 60 -1.55 7.38 -8.67
C GLY A 60 -1.41 8.88 -8.97
N ARG A 61 -0.23 9.50 -8.77
CA ARG A 61 -0.02 10.92 -9.11
C ARG A 61 0.21 11.24 -10.61
N GLY A 62 -0.12 10.32 -11.51
CA GLY A 62 -0.02 10.51 -12.97
C GLY A 62 -1.35 10.61 -13.72
N GLU A 63 -2.45 10.16 -13.13
CA GLU A 63 -3.78 10.19 -13.76
C GLU A 63 -4.63 11.24 -13.03
N THR A 64 -4.46 12.51 -13.43
CA THR A 64 -5.44 13.55 -13.12
C THR A 64 -6.77 13.10 -13.72
N MET A 65 -7.71 12.69 -12.86
CA MET A 65 -9.09 12.44 -13.23
C MET A 65 -9.67 13.74 -13.79
N ARG A 66 -9.75 13.84 -15.11
CA ARG A 66 -10.58 14.80 -15.83
C ARG A 66 -11.92 14.14 -16.15
#